data_AF-A0A6I9P6I8-F1
#
_entry.id   AF-A0A6I9P6I8-F1
#
_cell.length_a   1.000
_cell.length_b   1.000
_cell.length_c   1.000
_cell.angle_alpha   90.00
_cell.angle_beta   90.00
_cell.angle_gamma   90.00
#
_symmetry.space_group_name_H-M   'P 1'
#
loop_
_entity.id
_entity.type
_entity.pdbx_description
1 polymer ?
#
loop_
_entity_poly.entity_id
_entity_poly.type
_entity_poly.pdbx_seq_one_letter_code
_entity_poly.pdbx_strand_id
1 'polypeptide(L)'
;MAAQRGVLFQEKVSRLLSKQHGRPVLKPNKPLVLKDEVANRRVKRGGASCVTEISVLMACWKQNSFVESVCSVEMKAFYSCVDEAQVC
;
A
#
# COMPACT_ATOMS: atom_id res chain seq x y z
N MET A 1 22.04 20.56 -23.34
CA MET A 1 22.68 20.69 -22.00
C MET A 1 22.38 19.53 -21.03
N ALA A 2 21.88 18.37 -21.46
CA ALA A 2 21.65 17.21 -20.57
C ALA A 2 22.89 16.29 -20.40
N ALA A 3 23.72 16.19 -21.45
CA ALA A 3 24.86 15.25 -21.49
C ALA A 3 25.95 15.55 -20.43
N GLN A 4 26.26 16.82 -20.17
CA GLN A 4 27.32 17.20 -19.20
C GLN A 4 26.97 16.82 -17.76
N ARG A 5 25.68 16.84 -17.37
CA ARG A 5 25.23 16.40 -16.03
C ARG A 5 25.30 14.88 -15.88
N GLY A 6 25.07 14.13 -16.95
CA GLY A 6 25.16 12.66 -16.94
C GLY A 6 26.58 12.16 -16.67
N VAL A 7 27.60 12.82 -17.25
CA VAL A 7 29.01 12.43 -17.09
C VAL A 7 29.47 12.62 -15.63
N LEU A 8 29.16 13.76 -15.02
CA LEU A 8 29.49 14.03 -13.60
C LEU A 8 28.80 13.04 -12.65
N PHE A 9 27.58 12.60 -12.99
CA PHE A 9 26.86 11.60 -12.21
C PHE A 9 27.53 10.22 -12.29
N GLN A 10 27.92 9.77 -13.48
CA GLN A 10 28.58 8.48 -13.69
C GLN A 10 29.92 8.40 -12.95
N GLU A 11 30.72 9.47 -12.97
CA GLU A 11 32.00 9.53 -12.26
C GLU A 11 31.83 9.47 -10.74
N LYS A 12 30.78 10.10 -10.20
CA LYS A 12 30.45 9.98 -8.78
C LYS A 12 30.03 8.56 -8.41
N VAL A 13 29.21 7.92 -9.25
CA VAL A 13 28.76 6.53 -9.03
C VAL A 13 29.93 5.56 -9.07
N SER A 14 30.87 5.72 -10.01
CA SER A 14 32.05 4.84 -10.10
C SER A 14 32.91 4.89 -8.84
N ARG A 15 33.09 6.09 -8.24
CA ARG A 15 33.78 6.24 -6.94
C ARG A 15 33.06 5.52 -5.79
N LEU A 16 31.72 5.54 -5.77
CA LEU A 16 30.92 4.89 -4.72
C LEU A 16 30.89 3.35 -4.82
N LEU A 17 31.09 2.82 -6.02
CA LEU A 17 31.22 1.38 -6.29
C LEU A 17 32.67 0.88 -6.13
N SER A 18 33.64 1.79 -6.18
CA SER A 18 35.06 1.48 -6.08
C SER A 18 35.42 0.88 -4.73
N LYS A 19 36.28 -0.15 -4.76
CA LYS A 19 36.87 -0.78 -3.57
C LYS A 19 38.23 -0.19 -3.19
N GLN A 20 38.69 0.85 -3.92
CA GLN A 20 40.06 1.35 -3.79
C GLN A 20 40.41 1.87 -2.39
N HIS A 21 39.44 2.36 -1.62
CA HIS A 21 39.64 2.85 -0.25
C HIS A 21 38.91 1.99 0.80
N GLY A 22 38.68 0.71 0.51
CA GLY A 22 38.05 -0.24 1.44
C GLY A 22 36.69 -0.76 0.95
N ARG A 23 35.73 -0.91 1.88
CA ARG A 23 34.39 -1.44 1.54
C ARG A 23 33.64 -0.42 0.69
N PRO A 24 33.08 -0.82 -0.47
CA PRO A 24 32.35 0.09 -1.34
C PRO A 24 31.05 0.51 -0.66
N VAL A 25 30.67 1.77 -0.85
CA VAL A 25 29.50 2.40 -0.21
C VAL A 25 28.21 1.82 -0.80
N LEU A 26 28.17 1.62 -2.12
CA LEU A 26 27.05 1.00 -2.81
C LEU A 26 27.42 -0.43 -3.23
N LYS A 27 26.49 -1.36 -2.98
CA LYS A 27 26.57 -2.77 -3.43
C LYS A 27 25.26 -3.15 -4.13
N PRO A 28 25.07 -2.76 -5.39
CA PRO A 28 23.85 -3.07 -6.12
C PRO A 28 23.76 -4.57 -6.39
N ASN A 29 22.60 -5.17 -6.12
CA ASN A 29 22.31 -6.55 -6.53
C ASN A 29 21.87 -6.66 -8.00
N LYS A 30 21.65 -5.51 -8.66
CA LYS A 30 21.22 -5.39 -10.06
C LYS A 30 22.05 -4.30 -10.75
N PRO A 31 22.29 -4.39 -12.08
CA PRO A 31 23.01 -3.35 -12.80
C PRO A 31 22.27 -2.02 -12.71
N LEU A 32 23.03 -0.92 -12.56
CA LEU A 32 22.51 0.44 -12.49
C LEU A 32 22.19 0.98 -13.90
N VAL A 33 21.32 0.27 -14.61
CA VAL A 33 20.83 0.63 -15.95
C VAL A 33 19.32 0.80 -15.89
N LEU A 34 18.80 1.73 -16.69
CA LEU A 34 17.36 1.88 -16.84
C LEU A 34 16.82 0.67 -17.60
N LYS A 35 15.63 0.22 -17.22
CA LYS A 35 14.85 -0.76 -17.97
C LYS A 35 13.88 -0.04 -18.89
N ASP A 36 13.48 -0.70 -19.96
CA ASP A 36 12.44 -0.23 -20.88
C ASP A 36 11.00 -0.49 -20.36
N GLU A 37 10.87 -0.90 -19.10
CA GLU A 37 9.60 -1.19 -18.44
C GLU A 37 9.50 -0.49 -17.07
N VAL A 38 8.27 -0.20 -16.63
CA VAL A 38 7.96 0.38 -15.33
C VAL A 38 7.26 -0.64 -14.43
N ALA A 39 7.35 -0.43 -13.11
CA ALA A 39 6.65 -1.30 -12.16
C ALA A 39 5.13 -1.18 -12.34
N ASN A 40 4.43 -2.32 -12.36
CA ASN A 40 2.97 -2.34 -12.39
C ASN A 40 2.37 -1.64 -11.17
N ARG A 41 1.22 -0.99 -11.38
CA ARG A 41 0.41 -0.46 -10.29
C ARG A 41 0.05 -1.60 -9.33
N ARG A 42 0.44 -1.47 -8.06
CA ARG A 42 -0.02 -2.39 -7.02
C ARG A 42 -1.52 -2.19 -6.84
N VAL A 43 -2.31 -3.20 -7.19
CA VAL A 43 -3.72 -3.26 -6.80
C VAL A 43 -3.76 -3.28 -5.28
N LYS A 44 -4.64 -2.47 -4.68
CA LYS A 44 -4.84 -2.52 -3.23
C LYS A 44 -5.27 -3.94 -2.88
N ARG A 45 -4.52 -4.61 -2.01
CA ARG A 45 -4.92 -5.93 -1.49
C ARG A 45 -6.28 -5.76 -0.83
N GLY A 46 -7.25 -6.62 -1.18
CA GLY A 46 -8.59 -6.57 -0.60
C GLY A 46 -8.50 -6.65 0.92
N GLY A 47 -9.05 -5.65 1.61
CA GLY A 47 -9.34 -5.72 3.04
C GLY A 47 -10.79 -6.17 3.22
N ALA A 48 -11.16 -6.56 4.44
CA ALA A 48 -12.56 -6.68 4.78
C ALA A 48 -13.21 -5.30 4.64
N SER A 49 -14.26 -5.18 3.83
CA SER A 49 -15.11 -3.99 3.77
C SER A 49 -16.03 -3.95 4.99
N CYS A 50 -16.56 -2.78 5.30
CA CYS A 50 -17.62 -2.59 6.30
C CYS A 50 -17.28 -3.02 7.74
N VAL A 51 -15.98 -2.98 8.11
CA VAL A 51 -15.50 -3.39 9.43
C VAL A 51 -16.00 -2.43 10.53
N THR A 52 -16.17 -1.17 10.21
CA THR A 52 -16.66 -0.16 11.15
C THR A 52 -18.12 -0.40 11.51
N GLU A 53 -18.96 -0.68 10.52
CA GLU A 53 -20.40 -0.87 10.66
C GLU A 53 -20.71 -2.18 11.38
N ILE A 54 -20.01 -3.27 11.03
CA ILE A 54 -20.17 -4.54 11.76
C ILE A 54 -19.71 -4.41 13.22
N SER A 55 -18.66 -3.62 13.50
CA SER A 55 -18.20 -3.41 14.88
C SER A 55 -19.24 -2.70 15.75
N VAL A 56 -19.94 -1.72 15.18
CA VAL A 56 -21.03 -1.01 15.87
C VAL A 56 -22.24 -1.92 16.08
N LEU A 57 -22.62 -2.70 15.05
CA LEU A 57 -23.69 -3.70 15.16
C LEU A 57 -23.40 -4.73 16.26
N MET A 58 -22.18 -5.27 16.30
CA MET A 58 -21.76 -6.21 17.35
C MET A 58 -21.81 -5.58 18.75
N ALA A 59 -21.46 -4.30 18.87
CA ALA A 59 -21.54 -3.58 20.14
C ALA A 59 -23.00 -3.43 20.61
N CYS A 60 -23.91 -3.07 19.70
CA CYS A 60 -25.34 -2.97 20.00
C CYS A 60 -25.93 -4.33 20.41
N TRP A 61 -25.62 -5.39 19.66
CA TRP A 61 -26.06 -6.74 20.00
C TRP A 61 -25.57 -7.18 21.38
N LYS A 62 -24.30 -6.92 21.71
CA LYS A 62 -23.75 -7.27 23.02
C LYS A 62 -24.48 -6.59 24.17
N GLN A 63 -24.91 -5.33 23.99
CA GLN A 63 -25.62 -4.58 25.02
C GLN A 63 -27.10 -5.00 25.15
N ASN A 64 -27.72 -5.43 24.06
CA ASN A 64 -29.15 -5.71 23.97
C ASN A 64 -29.47 -7.20 23.84
N SER A 65 -28.61 -8.08 24.36
CA SER A 65 -28.79 -9.54 24.34
C SER A 65 -29.07 -10.11 22.93
N PHE A 66 -28.44 -9.53 21.91
CA PHE A 66 -28.56 -9.92 20.50
C PHE A 66 -29.99 -9.79 19.93
N VAL A 67 -30.82 -8.91 20.52
CA VAL A 67 -32.15 -8.61 20.00
C VAL A 67 -32.04 -7.67 18.79
N GLU A 68 -32.28 -8.21 17.60
CA GLU A 68 -32.14 -7.48 16.32
C GLU A 68 -33.09 -6.28 16.20
N SER A 69 -34.28 -6.33 16.79
CA SER A 69 -35.27 -5.24 16.68
C SER A 69 -34.77 -3.93 17.29
N VAL A 70 -33.97 -4.01 18.36
CA VAL A 70 -33.38 -2.85 19.04
C VAL A 70 -32.21 -2.27 18.23
N CYS A 71 -31.45 -3.13 17.54
CA CYS A 71 -30.26 -2.75 16.75
C CYS A 71 -30.56 -2.58 15.25
N SER A 72 -31.81 -2.28 14.91
CA SER A 72 -32.28 -2.22 13.51
C SER A 72 -31.61 -1.10 12.71
N VAL A 73 -31.20 -0.02 13.37
CA VAL A 73 -30.50 1.12 12.74
C VAL A 73 -29.08 0.70 12.33
N GLU A 74 -28.34 0.08 13.24
CA GLU A 74 -26.98 -0.41 13.04
C GLU A 74 -26.96 -1.51 11.98
N MET A 75 -27.98 -2.37 11.96
CA MET A 75 -28.14 -3.43 10.98
C MET A 75 -28.39 -2.86 9.58
N LYS A 76 -29.25 -1.84 9.46
CA LYS A 76 -29.48 -1.15 8.18
C LYS A 76 -28.21 -0.45 7.66
N ALA A 77 -27.44 0.18 8.55
CA ALA A 77 -26.18 0.82 8.19
C ALA A 77 -25.15 -0.19 7.67
N PHE A 78 -25.04 -1.36 8.33
CA PHE A 78 -24.17 -2.44 7.88
C PHE A 78 -24.57 -2.95 6.48
N TYR A 79 -25.84 -3.24 6.25
CA TYR A 79 -26.30 -3.71 4.93
C TYR A 79 -26.11 -2.66 3.83
N SER A 80 -26.36 -1.38 4.11
CA SER A 80 -26.08 -0.29 3.15
C SER A 80 -24.61 -0.27 2.74
N CYS A 81 -23.69 -0.43 3.70
CA CYS A 81 -22.26 -0.50 3.37
C CYS A 81 -21.93 -1.74 2.54
N VAL A 82 -22.53 -2.88 2.84
CA VAL A 82 -22.30 -4.14 2.08
C VAL A 82 -22.78 -3.98 0.64
N ASP A 83 -23.95 -3.39 0.43
CA ASP A 83 -24.50 -3.14 -0.91
C ASP A 83 -23.59 -2.20 -1.71
N GLU A 84 -23.13 -1.09 -1.11
CA GLU A 84 -22.17 -0.17 -1.73
C GLU A 84 -20.82 -0.84 -2.04
N ALA A 85 -20.34 -1.71 -1.16
CA ALA A 85 -19.09 -2.44 -1.33
C ALA A 85 -19.16 -3.53 -2.41
N GLN A 86 -20.34 -4.10 -2.68
CA GLN A 86 -20.54 -5.11 -3.73
C GLN A 86 -20.65 -4.52 -5.14
N VAL A 87 -20.98 -3.23 -5.25
CA VAL A 87 -21.13 -2.53 -6.54
C VAL A 87 -19.76 -2.11 -7.15
N CYS A 88 -18.63 -2.43 -6.49
CA CYS A 88 -17.28 -2.07 -6.93
C CYS A 88 -16.39 -3.26 -7.29
#